data_AF-A0AB74VP34-F1
#
_entry.id   AF-A0AB74VP34-F1
#
_cell.length_a   1.000
_cell.length_b   1.000
_cell.length_c   1.000
_cell.angle_alpha   90.00
_cell.angle_beta   90.00
_cell.angle_gamma   90.00
#
_symmetry.space_group_name_H-M   'P 1'
#
loop_
_entity.id
_entity.type
_entity.pdbx_description
1 polymer ?
#
loop_
_entity_poly.entity_id
_entity_poly.type
_entity_poly.pdbx_seq_one_letter_code
_entity_poly.pdbx_strand_id
1 'polypeptide(L)'
;MSNMKAIIWFFPMLFIIHDFEEIIFIQSWINKNRYYLSEKFPKLSKKLLPHFDNITTASFAFGVAEEFILIIIITIISYKANWFNLWIGLFIAFTTHLIIHCFQALIIRKYVPAIVTSIIFLPICIYIIKSIAKVYTSNIIISYSVLGFIIMLVNLYIAHKCMDLFSKQLFRY
;
A
#
# COMPACT_ATOMS: atom_id res chain seq x y z
N MET A 1 -26.71 4.17 -4.44
CA MET A 1 -26.11 3.12 -3.58
C MET A 1 -25.66 1.89 -4.36
N SER A 2 -26.40 1.40 -5.37
CA SER A 2 -25.99 0.26 -6.22
C SER A 2 -24.60 0.46 -6.86
N ASN A 3 -24.31 1.64 -7.40
CA ASN A 3 -23.03 1.93 -8.03
C ASN A 3 -21.85 1.89 -7.04
N MET A 4 -22.05 2.33 -5.80
CA MET A 4 -21.00 2.26 -4.76
C MET A 4 -20.68 0.80 -4.40
N LYS A 5 -21.69 -0.07 -4.31
CA LYS A 5 -21.48 -1.50 -4.04
C LYS A 5 -20.66 -2.22 -5.11
N ALA A 6 -20.66 -1.73 -6.34
CA ALA A 6 -19.78 -2.23 -7.39
C ALA A 6 -18.38 -1.62 -7.27
N ILE A 7 -18.30 -0.29 -7.07
CA ILE A 7 -17.03 0.45 -7.00
C ILE A 7 -16.12 -0.06 -5.87
N ILE A 8 -16.67 -0.46 -4.72
CA ILE A 8 -15.83 -0.86 -3.58
C ILE A 8 -14.90 -2.03 -3.85
N TRP A 9 -15.24 -2.90 -4.81
CA TRP A 9 -14.45 -4.07 -5.16
C TRP A 9 -13.19 -3.73 -5.96
N PHE A 10 -13.10 -2.52 -6.51
CA PHE A 10 -11.86 -2.06 -7.13
C PHE A 10 -10.73 -1.92 -6.12
N PHE A 11 -11.01 -1.60 -4.85
CA PHE A 11 -9.93 -1.42 -3.88
C PHE A 11 -9.10 -2.70 -3.65
N PRO A 12 -9.69 -3.84 -3.21
CA PRO A 12 -8.91 -5.06 -3.04
C PRO A 12 -8.26 -5.52 -4.35
N MET A 13 -8.94 -5.36 -5.49
CA MET A 13 -8.39 -5.75 -6.79
C MET A 13 -7.17 -4.93 -7.19
N LEU A 14 -7.24 -3.60 -7.08
CA LEU A 14 -6.14 -2.70 -7.42
C LEU A 14 -4.97 -2.89 -6.45
N PHE A 15 -5.26 -3.07 -5.16
CA PHE A 15 -4.25 -3.34 -4.13
C PHE A 15 -3.44 -4.60 -4.47
N ILE A 16 -4.09 -5.75 -4.62
CA ILE A 16 -3.33 -7.00 -4.78
C ILE A 16 -2.52 -7.04 -6.10
N ILE A 17 -3.04 -6.45 -7.17
CA ILE A 17 -2.29 -6.40 -8.45
C ILE A 17 -1.09 -5.46 -8.33
N HIS A 18 -1.23 -4.35 -7.60
CA HIS A 18 -0.13 -3.41 -7.33
C HIS A 18 0.96 -4.09 -6.49
N ASP A 19 0.59 -4.69 -5.37
CA ASP A 19 1.52 -5.34 -4.45
C ASP A 19 2.18 -6.58 -5.03
N PHE A 20 1.58 -7.25 -6.04
CA PHE A 20 2.29 -8.29 -6.79
C PHE A 20 3.56 -7.75 -7.47
N GLU A 21 3.53 -6.54 -8.02
CA GLU A 21 4.74 -5.91 -8.57
C GLU A 21 5.78 -5.69 -7.46
N GLU A 22 5.37 -5.26 -6.27
CA GLU A 22 6.28 -5.11 -5.13
C GLU A 22 6.87 -6.45 -4.69
N ILE A 23 6.04 -7.47 -4.44
CA ILE A 23 6.48 -8.80 -4.00
C ILE A 23 7.52 -9.36 -4.96
N ILE A 24 7.28 -9.26 -6.27
CA ILE A 24 8.15 -9.83 -7.30
C ILE A 24 9.48 -9.08 -7.38
N PHE A 25 9.46 -7.74 -7.32
CA PHE A 25 10.63 -6.95 -7.69
C PHE A 25 11.40 -6.32 -6.52
N ILE A 26 10.81 -6.16 -5.34
CA ILE A 26 11.43 -5.37 -4.23
C ILE A 26 12.81 -5.91 -3.84
N GLN A 27 12.95 -7.22 -3.65
CA GLN A 27 14.22 -7.80 -3.20
C GLN A 27 15.31 -7.68 -4.27
N SER A 28 14.98 -8.02 -5.52
CA SER A 28 15.93 -7.89 -6.63
C SER A 28 16.32 -6.43 -6.86
N TRP A 29 15.38 -5.51 -6.70
CA TRP A 29 15.61 -4.09 -6.91
C TRP A 29 16.53 -3.48 -5.86
N ILE A 30 16.31 -3.79 -4.58
CA ILE A 30 17.15 -3.34 -3.48
C ILE A 30 18.57 -3.87 -3.66
N ASN A 31 18.74 -5.16 -3.97
CA ASN A 31 20.06 -5.74 -4.16
C ASN A 31 20.82 -5.08 -5.32
N LYS A 32 20.15 -4.82 -6.44
CA LYS A 32 20.76 -4.18 -7.62
C LYS A 32 21.10 -2.70 -7.38
N ASN A 33 20.31 -2.00 -6.58
CA ASN A 33 20.45 -0.55 -6.38
C ASN A 33 21.09 -0.15 -5.05
N ARG A 34 21.45 -1.12 -4.19
CA ARG A 34 21.98 -0.87 -2.84
C ARG A 34 23.11 0.15 -2.81
N TYR A 35 24.15 -0.05 -3.62
CA TYR A 35 25.30 0.85 -3.66
C TYR A 35 24.89 2.27 -4.05
N TYR A 36 24.10 2.40 -5.12
CA TYR A 36 23.58 3.67 -5.61
C TYR A 36 22.73 4.40 -4.55
N LEU A 37 21.86 3.68 -3.84
CA LEU A 37 21.03 4.25 -2.78
C LEU A 37 21.88 4.71 -1.60
N SER A 38 22.89 3.94 -1.20
CA SER A 38 23.81 4.32 -0.12
C SER A 38 24.63 5.57 -0.44
N GLU A 39 25.03 5.73 -1.69
CA GLU A 39 25.79 6.90 -2.15
C GLU A 39 24.90 8.15 -2.25
N LYS A 40 23.73 8.03 -2.91
CA LYS A 40 22.83 9.16 -3.18
C LYS A 40 21.99 9.58 -1.98
N PHE A 41 21.62 8.64 -1.11
CA PHE A 41 20.76 8.87 0.05
C PHE A 41 21.33 8.25 1.34
N PRO A 42 22.54 8.64 1.77
CA PRO A 42 23.30 7.93 2.82
C PRO A 42 22.56 7.83 4.16
N LYS A 43 21.88 8.91 4.58
CA LYS A 43 21.12 8.93 5.84
C LYS A 43 19.91 7.98 5.80
N LEU A 44 19.18 7.97 4.69
CA LEU A 44 17.99 7.13 4.52
C LEU A 44 18.37 5.66 4.39
N SER A 45 19.37 5.38 3.55
CA SER A 45 19.88 4.04 3.28
C SER A 45 20.44 3.38 4.54
N LYS A 46 21.16 4.13 5.40
CA LYS A 46 21.65 3.62 6.70
C LYS A 46 20.51 3.16 7.63
N LYS A 47 19.32 3.76 7.51
CA LYS A 47 18.15 3.41 8.34
C LYS A 47 17.32 2.30 7.71
N LEU A 48 17.11 2.33 6.40
CA LEU A 48 16.17 1.44 5.72
C LEU A 48 16.80 0.14 5.20
N LEU A 49 18.02 0.17 4.65
CA LEU A 49 18.63 -1.03 4.06
C LEU A 49 18.80 -2.19 5.06
N PRO A 50 19.20 -1.97 6.33
CA PRO A 50 19.29 -3.05 7.31
C PRO A 50 17.95 -3.74 7.61
N HIS A 51 16.83 -3.04 7.42
CA HIS A 51 15.49 -3.61 7.57
C HIS A 51 15.21 -4.64 6.46
N PHE A 52 15.54 -4.27 5.23
CA PHE A 52 15.37 -5.13 4.06
C PHE A 52 16.36 -6.31 4.00
N ASP A 53 17.45 -6.28 4.77
CA ASP A 53 18.38 -7.41 4.88
C ASP A 53 17.73 -8.63 5.57
N ASN A 54 16.76 -8.40 6.46
CA ASN A 54 16.13 -9.45 7.26
C ASN A 54 14.76 -9.89 6.72
N ILE A 55 14.21 -9.15 5.74
CA ILE A 55 12.91 -9.44 5.14
C ILE A 55 13.12 -10.33 3.91
N THR A 56 12.60 -11.55 4.00
CA THR A 56 12.51 -12.45 2.84
C THR A 56 11.28 -12.10 1.99
N THR A 57 11.26 -12.53 0.73
CA THR A 57 10.06 -12.39 -0.13
C THR A 57 8.82 -13.04 0.52
N ALA A 58 8.98 -14.18 1.22
CA ALA A 58 7.90 -14.83 1.94
C ALA A 58 7.37 -13.97 3.11
N SER A 59 8.28 -13.35 3.86
CA SER A 59 7.92 -12.42 4.94
C SER A 59 7.25 -11.15 4.40
N PHE A 60 7.73 -10.61 3.29
CA PHE A 60 7.07 -9.48 2.61
C PHE A 60 5.66 -9.85 2.12
N ALA A 61 5.52 -11.00 1.45
CA ALA A 61 4.22 -11.50 1.01
C ALA A 61 3.25 -11.76 2.17
N PHE A 62 3.75 -12.15 3.34
CA PHE A 62 2.94 -12.26 4.56
C PHE A 62 2.38 -10.90 5.00
N GLY A 63 3.20 -9.84 4.97
CA GLY A 63 2.74 -8.47 5.24
C GLY A 63 1.67 -8.01 4.26
N VAL A 64 1.88 -8.21 2.96
CA VAL A 64 0.87 -7.90 1.92
C VAL A 64 -0.41 -8.70 2.14
N ALA A 65 -0.32 -9.98 2.50
CA ALA A 65 -1.49 -10.81 2.76
C ALA A 65 -2.32 -10.29 3.95
N GLU A 66 -1.66 -9.83 5.02
CA GLU A 66 -2.31 -9.21 6.17
C GLU A 66 -3.10 -7.96 5.75
N GLU A 67 -2.46 -7.02 5.05
CA GLU A 67 -3.12 -5.80 4.58
C GLU A 67 -4.28 -6.10 3.62
N PHE A 68 -4.09 -7.08 2.72
CA PHE A 68 -5.15 -7.50 1.79
C PHE A 68 -6.36 -8.07 2.54
N ILE A 69 -6.15 -8.89 3.58
CA ILE A 69 -7.24 -9.44 4.41
C ILE A 69 -7.99 -8.30 5.10
N LEU A 70 -7.28 -7.31 5.66
CA LEU A 70 -7.88 -6.13 6.29
C LEU A 70 -8.75 -5.36 5.28
N ILE A 71 -8.24 -5.11 4.08
CA ILE A 71 -8.98 -4.42 3.00
C ILE A 71 -10.24 -5.20 2.61
N ILE A 72 -10.15 -6.53 2.50
CA ILE A 72 -11.29 -7.39 2.18
C ILE A 72 -12.35 -7.33 3.29
N ILE A 73 -11.95 -7.42 4.56
CA ILE A 73 -12.88 -7.34 5.71
C ILE A 73 -13.64 -6.01 5.66
N ILE A 74 -12.93 -4.89 5.49
CA ILE A 74 -13.54 -3.57 5.45
C ILE A 74 -14.46 -3.43 4.23
N THR A 75 -14.05 -3.96 3.08
CA THR A 75 -14.89 -3.99 1.87
C THR A 75 -16.19 -4.77 2.10
N ILE A 76 -16.12 -5.94 2.74
CA ILE A 76 -17.30 -6.76 3.06
C ILE A 76 -18.21 -6.05 4.07
N ILE A 77 -17.65 -5.45 5.12
CA ILE A 77 -18.41 -4.68 6.12
C ILE A 77 -19.12 -3.51 5.41
N SER A 78 -18.41 -2.76 4.57
CA SER A 78 -19.00 -1.67 3.79
C SER A 78 -20.13 -2.14 2.88
N TYR A 79 -19.96 -3.29 2.21
CA TYR A 79 -20.99 -3.88 1.35
C TYR A 79 -22.25 -4.26 2.13
N LYS A 80 -22.08 -4.94 3.28
CA LYS A 80 -23.17 -5.47 4.11
C LYS A 80 -23.90 -4.37 4.88
N ALA A 81 -23.15 -3.47 5.50
CA ALA A 81 -23.68 -2.41 6.36
C ALA A 81 -24.08 -1.13 5.60
N ASN A 82 -23.78 -1.02 4.30
CA ASN A 82 -23.89 0.22 3.51
C ASN A 82 -23.10 1.39 4.12
N TRP A 83 -22.03 1.11 4.85
CA TRP A 83 -21.21 2.12 5.51
C TRP A 83 -19.81 2.18 4.88
N PHE A 84 -19.58 3.21 4.06
CA PHE A 84 -18.39 3.32 3.20
C PHE A 84 -17.31 4.26 3.73
N ASN A 85 -17.54 4.93 4.86
CA ASN A 85 -16.70 6.03 5.30
C ASN A 85 -15.24 5.60 5.54
N LEU A 86 -15.01 4.50 6.28
CA LEU A 86 -13.67 3.97 6.50
C LEU A 86 -13.03 3.45 5.21
N TRP A 87 -13.81 2.79 4.34
CA TRP A 87 -13.34 2.33 3.04
C TRP A 87 -12.83 3.51 2.19
N ILE A 88 -13.54 4.65 2.18
CA ILE A 88 -13.11 5.87 1.47
C ILE A 88 -11.76 6.35 2.00
N GLY A 89 -11.61 6.41 3.33
CA GLY A 89 -10.39 6.85 3.97
C GLY A 89 -9.17 5.98 3.60
N LEU A 90 -9.35 4.66 3.66
CA LEU A 90 -8.30 3.71 3.31
C LEU A 90 -8.00 3.69 1.81
N PHE A 91 -9.01 3.85 0.95
CA PHE A 91 -8.80 3.97 -0.49
C PHE A 91 -8.01 5.22 -0.87
N ILE A 92 -8.23 6.34 -0.16
CA ILE A 92 -7.42 7.56 -0.32
C ILE A 92 -5.99 7.33 0.18
N ALA A 93 -5.81 6.65 1.31
CA ALA A 93 -4.48 6.28 1.80
C ALA A 93 -3.71 5.41 0.77
N PHE A 94 -4.37 4.41 0.19
CA PHE A 94 -3.82 3.60 -0.90
C PHE A 94 -3.49 4.45 -2.14
N THR A 95 -4.38 5.35 -2.55
CA THR A 95 -4.12 6.25 -3.68
C THR A 95 -2.89 7.12 -3.42
N THR A 96 -2.72 7.64 -2.21
CA THR A 96 -1.54 8.40 -1.81
C THR A 96 -0.27 7.53 -1.81
N HIS A 97 -0.37 6.25 -1.43
CA HIS A 97 0.74 5.30 -1.55
C HIS A 97 1.22 5.16 -3.01
N LEU A 98 0.31 5.02 -3.98
CA LEU A 98 0.66 5.03 -5.40
C LEU A 98 1.38 6.32 -5.84
N ILE A 99 0.93 7.48 -5.33
CA ILE A 99 1.57 8.78 -5.60
C ILE A 99 3.00 8.79 -5.04
N ILE A 100 3.21 8.24 -3.84
CA ILE A 100 4.54 8.14 -3.23
C ILE A 100 5.49 7.35 -4.12
N HIS A 101 5.05 6.21 -4.70
CA HIS A 101 5.86 5.45 -5.66
C HIS A 101 6.25 6.26 -6.90
N CYS A 102 5.32 7.04 -7.45
CA CYS A 102 5.64 7.95 -8.55
C CYS A 102 6.70 8.99 -8.15
N PHE A 103 6.58 9.61 -6.97
CA PHE A 103 7.59 10.55 -6.48
C PHE A 103 8.95 9.87 -6.23
N GLN A 104 8.96 8.67 -5.66
CA GLN A 104 10.18 7.89 -5.45
C GLN A 104 10.87 7.62 -6.80
N ALA A 105 10.14 7.19 -7.83
CA ALA A 105 10.70 6.96 -9.16
C ALA A 105 11.27 8.24 -9.78
N LEU A 106 10.59 9.39 -9.63
CA LEU A 106 11.09 10.68 -10.12
C LEU A 106 12.38 11.12 -9.42
N ILE A 107 12.46 10.94 -8.10
CA ILE A 107 13.63 11.34 -7.28
C ILE A 107 14.81 10.39 -7.53
N ILE A 108 14.56 9.08 -7.56
CA ILE A 108 15.57 8.05 -7.78
C ILE A 108 16.04 8.05 -9.24
N ARG A 109 15.17 8.43 -10.18
CA ARG A 109 15.39 8.41 -11.65
C ARG A 109 15.76 7.02 -12.17
N LYS A 110 15.20 5.99 -11.54
CA LYS A 110 15.27 4.59 -11.96
C LYS A 110 13.88 3.98 -11.81
N TYR A 111 13.70 2.80 -12.39
CA TYR A 111 12.58 1.93 -12.01
C TYR A 111 12.53 1.82 -10.48
N VAL A 112 11.34 1.81 -9.91
CA VAL A 112 11.04 1.52 -8.50
C VAL A 112 9.93 0.47 -8.55
N PRO A 113 9.99 -0.61 -7.75
CA PRO A 113 8.90 -1.58 -7.67
C PRO A 113 7.56 -0.86 -7.49
N ALA A 114 6.50 -1.37 -8.11
CA ALA A 114 5.16 -0.79 -8.10
C ALA A 114 4.96 0.47 -8.96
N ILE A 115 5.98 0.98 -9.68
CA ILE A 115 5.82 2.19 -10.50
C ILE A 115 4.90 1.97 -11.70
N VAL A 116 4.94 0.80 -12.34
CA VAL A 116 4.16 0.54 -13.56
C VAL A 116 2.68 0.48 -13.21
N THR A 117 2.33 -0.33 -12.22
CA THR A 117 0.96 -0.40 -11.69
C THR A 117 0.49 0.92 -11.10
N SER A 118 1.35 1.68 -10.41
CA SER A 118 1.00 3.02 -9.90
C SER A 118 0.56 3.97 -11.01
N ILE A 119 1.32 4.06 -12.10
CA ILE A 119 1.00 4.94 -13.23
C ILE A 119 -0.34 4.53 -13.88
N ILE A 120 -0.59 3.23 -14.01
CA ILE A 120 -1.82 2.69 -14.63
C ILE A 120 -3.03 2.91 -13.71
N PHE A 121 -2.88 2.69 -12.40
CA PHE A 121 -3.99 2.69 -11.44
C PHE A 121 -4.33 4.09 -10.92
N LEU A 122 -3.39 5.03 -10.89
CA LEU A 122 -3.66 6.40 -10.43
C LEU A 122 -4.84 7.08 -11.14
N PRO A 123 -4.95 7.05 -12.49
CA PRO A 123 -6.11 7.61 -13.19
C PRO A 123 -7.44 7.00 -12.73
N ILE A 124 -7.46 5.68 -12.49
CA ILE A 124 -8.64 4.94 -12.01
C ILE A 124 -9.00 5.39 -10.59
N CYS A 125 -8.01 5.44 -9.69
CA CYS A 125 -8.20 5.90 -8.32
C CYS A 125 -8.70 7.34 -8.25
N ILE A 126 -8.12 8.24 -9.06
CA ILE A 126 -8.55 9.64 -9.15
C ILE A 126 -9.99 9.74 -9.64
N TYR A 127 -10.38 8.94 -10.63
CA TYR A 127 -11.76 8.89 -11.11
C TYR A 127 -12.74 8.42 -10.03
N ILE A 128 -12.38 7.37 -9.27
CA ILE A 128 -13.19 6.86 -8.16
C ILE A 128 -13.33 7.93 -7.07
N ILE A 129 -12.24 8.58 -6.66
CA ILE A 129 -12.25 9.66 -5.67
C ILE A 129 -13.13 10.84 -6.13
N LYS A 130 -13.02 11.25 -7.40
CA LYS A 130 -13.90 12.29 -7.98
C LYS A 130 -15.37 11.88 -7.93
N SER A 131 -15.67 10.60 -8.13
CA SER A 131 -17.03 10.08 -8.06
C SER A 131 -17.56 10.08 -6.62
N ILE A 132 -16.72 9.73 -5.64
CA ILE A 132 -17.03 9.80 -4.21
C ILE A 132 -17.27 11.25 -3.76
N ALA A 133 -16.44 12.19 -4.21
CA ALA A 133 -16.55 13.61 -3.88
C ALA A 133 -17.85 14.27 -4.37
N LYS A 134 -18.55 13.67 -5.33
CA LYS A 134 -19.89 14.13 -5.76
C LYS A 134 -21.02 13.72 -4.80
N VAL A 135 -20.78 12.71 -3.96
CA VAL A 135 -21.81 12.08 -3.10
C VAL A 135 -21.55 12.34 -1.63
N TYR A 136 -20.28 12.45 -1.22
CA TYR A 136 -19.87 12.66 0.16
C TYR A 136 -19.41 14.09 0.40
N THR A 137 -19.68 14.62 1.59
CA THR A 137 -19.18 15.94 1.99
C THR A 137 -17.68 15.91 2.22
N SER A 138 -17.01 17.03 1.95
CA SER A 138 -15.57 17.18 2.15
C SER A 138 -15.14 16.86 3.60
N ASN A 139 -15.98 17.19 4.60
CA ASN A 139 -15.69 16.90 6.00
C ASN A 139 -15.61 15.41 6.30
N ILE A 140 -16.48 14.59 5.69
CA ILE A 140 -16.42 13.12 5.84
C ILE A 140 -15.17 12.59 5.14
N ILE A 141 -14.92 13.05 3.91
CA ILE A 141 -13.76 12.58 3.13
C ILE A 141 -12.46 12.89 3.88
N ILE A 142 -12.29 14.13 4.35
CA ILE A 142 -11.07 14.55 5.05
C ILE A 142 -10.92 13.80 6.39
N SER A 143 -11.97 13.74 7.22
CA SER A 143 -11.86 13.12 8.54
C SER A 143 -11.55 11.63 8.45
N TYR A 144 -12.22 10.90 7.55
CA TYR A 144 -11.94 9.48 7.35
C TYR A 144 -10.64 9.21 6.60
N SER A 145 -10.16 10.13 5.74
CA SER A 145 -8.81 10.02 5.17
C SER A 145 -7.75 10.10 6.27
N VAL A 146 -7.83 11.10 7.15
CA VAL A 146 -6.91 11.22 8.30
C VAL A 146 -6.97 9.96 9.17
N LEU A 147 -8.17 9.49 9.50
CA LEU A 147 -8.36 8.26 10.26
C LEU A 147 -7.76 7.04 9.54
N GLY A 148 -7.99 6.91 8.23
CA GLY A 148 -7.45 5.84 7.39
C GLY A 148 -5.93 5.83 7.37
N PHE A 149 -5.29 7.01 7.22
CA PHE A 149 -3.83 7.12 7.31
C PHE A 149 -3.31 6.68 8.67
N ILE A 150 -3.93 7.11 9.77
CA ILE A 150 -3.52 6.70 11.12
C ILE A 150 -3.63 5.19 11.27
N ILE A 151 -4.76 4.60 10.85
CA ILE A 151 -4.97 3.15 10.90
C ILE A 151 -3.89 2.43 10.09
N MET A 152 -3.62 2.84 8.85
CA MET A 152 -2.62 2.18 8.02
C MET A 152 -1.20 2.34 8.54
N LEU A 153 -0.83 3.50 9.10
CA LEU A 153 0.49 3.68 9.69
C LEU A 153 0.71 2.78 10.91
N VAL A 154 -0.32 2.67 11.76
CA VAL A 154 -0.29 1.76 12.92
C VAL A 154 -0.26 0.31 12.45
N ASN A 155 -1.08 -0.04 11.46
CA ASN A 155 -1.12 -1.39 10.89
C ASN A 155 0.23 -1.80 10.31
N LEU A 156 0.81 -0.97 9.45
CA LEU A 156 2.10 -1.22 8.82
C LEU A 156 3.23 -1.38 9.85
N TYR A 157 3.20 -0.59 10.93
CA TYR A 157 4.15 -0.76 12.03
C TYR A 157 4.03 -2.13 12.71
N ILE A 158 2.81 -2.61 12.93
CA ILE A 158 2.54 -3.94 13.51
C ILE A 158 2.92 -5.04 12.51
N ALA A 159 2.50 -4.90 11.25
CA ALA A 159 2.78 -5.84 10.17
C ALA A 159 4.28 -6.06 10.02
N HIS A 160 5.10 -5.00 9.99
CA HIS A 160 6.57 -5.14 9.94
C HIS A 160 7.15 -5.92 11.12
N LYS A 161 6.63 -5.74 12.34
CA LYS A 161 7.06 -6.57 13.48
C LYS A 161 6.69 -8.03 13.29
N CYS A 162 5.48 -8.30 12.80
CA CYS A 162 5.03 -9.65 12.51
C CYS A 162 5.84 -10.30 11.39
N MET A 163 6.20 -9.54 10.34
CA MET A 163 7.07 -9.96 9.25
C MET A 163 8.45 -10.40 9.77
N ASP A 164 9.06 -9.64 10.68
CA ASP A 164 10.37 -9.99 11.28
C ASP A 164 10.29 -11.28 12.10
N LEU A 165 9.21 -11.45 12.87
CA LEU A 165 8.97 -12.67 13.66
C LEU A 165 8.75 -13.87 12.74
N PHE A 166 7.94 -13.70 11.70
CA PHE A 166 7.64 -14.73 10.71
C PHE A 166 8.90 -15.14 9.94
N SER A 167 9.74 -14.19 9.53
CA SER A 167 11.02 -14.46 8.87
C SER A 167 11.88 -15.41 9.72
N LYS A 168 12.04 -15.12 11.03
CA LYS A 168 12.80 -15.96 11.97
C LYS A 168 12.20 -17.36 12.17
N GLN A 169 10.87 -17.46 12.16
CA GLN A 169 10.17 -18.74 12.32
C GLN A 169 10.27 -19.61 11.07
N LEU A 170 10.25 -19.00 9.88
CA LEU A 170 10.38 -19.72 8.61
C LEU A 170 11.75 -20.43 8.51
N PHE A 171 12.82 -19.82 9.00
CA PHE A 171 14.16 -20.45 9.05
C PHE A 171 14.28 -21.60 10.08
N ARG A 172 13.28 -21.79 10.94
CA ARG A 172 13.24 -22.91 11.90
C ARG A 172 12.46 -24.12 11.38
N TYR A 173 11.76 -23.96 10.25
CA TYR A 173 11.03 -25.01 9.56
C TYR A 173 11.94 -25.72 8.57
#